data_AF-A0A928BRK2-F1
#
_entry.id   AF-A0A928BRK2-F1
#
_cell.length_a   1.000
_cell.length_b   1.000
_cell.length_c   1.000
_cell.angle_alpha   90.00
_cell.angle_beta   90.00
_cell.angle_gamma   90.00
#
_symmetry.space_group_name_H-M   'P 1'
#
loop_
_entity.id
_entity.type
_entity.pdbx_description
1 polymer ?
#
loop_
_entity_poly.entity_id
_entity_poly.type
_entity_poly.pdbx_seq_one_letter_code
_entity_poly.pdbx_strand_id
1 'polypeptide(L)'
;MIHTRAYIINIALCLGVLFVASCGKQHTAEQTVKNFVAENMKEGVETKRLDFGDLGTTRHINDSLVAKMRKNGAELFKNDIAYGKVPTGEVYYLRMKYLHEGDTLQNTFYLDSELKEVIAFK
;
A
#
# COMPACT_ATOMS: atom_id res chain seq x y z
N MET A 1 -17.23 44.36 -11.80
CA MET A 1 -16.34 43.34 -12.42
C MET A 1 -15.13 42.97 -11.53
N ILE A 2 -15.33 42.86 -10.20
CA ILE A 2 -14.24 42.56 -9.22
C ILE A 2 -14.51 41.24 -8.48
N HIS A 3 -15.78 40.84 -8.33
CA HIS A 3 -16.15 39.62 -7.61
C HIS A 3 -15.72 38.33 -8.33
N THR A 4 -15.80 38.27 -9.67
CA THR A 4 -15.47 37.06 -10.45
C THR A 4 -14.00 36.65 -10.33
N ARG A 5 -13.08 37.62 -10.16
CA ARG A 5 -11.63 37.36 -10.04
C ARG A 5 -11.27 36.76 -8.66
N ALA A 6 -11.97 37.16 -7.60
CA ALA A 6 -11.76 36.64 -6.26
C ALA A 6 -12.26 35.19 -6.09
N TYR A 7 -13.33 34.82 -6.78
CA TYR A 7 -13.85 33.44 -6.77
C TYR A 7 -12.93 32.46 -7.50
N ILE A 8 -12.33 32.87 -8.63
CA ILE A 8 -11.40 32.02 -9.40
C ILE A 8 -10.12 31.75 -8.58
N ILE A 9 -9.61 32.76 -7.86
CA ILE A 9 -8.44 32.61 -6.97
C ILE A 9 -8.74 31.66 -5.81
N ASN A 10 -9.95 31.74 -5.21
CA ASN A 10 -10.34 30.85 -4.11
C ASN A 10 -10.55 29.39 -4.55
N ILE A 11 -11.10 29.15 -5.74
CA ILE A 11 -11.30 27.79 -6.27
C ILE A 11 -9.94 27.14 -6.59
N ALA A 12 -9.01 27.87 -7.18
CA ALA A 12 -7.68 27.36 -7.51
C ALA A 12 -6.86 26.94 -6.26
N LEU A 13 -7.03 27.65 -5.14
CA LEU A 13 -6.35 27.33 -3.88
C LEU A 13 -6.90 26.04 -3.21
N CYS A 14 -8.21 25.78 -3.31
CA CYS A 14 -8.82 24.55 -2.77
C CYS A 14 -8.49 23.29 -3.59
N LEU A 15 -8.31 23.41 -4.91
CA LEU A 15 -7.93 22.29 -5.77
C LEU A 15 -6.50 21.80 -5.49
N GLY A 16 -5.55 22.70 -5.19
CA GLY A 16 -4.17 22.32 -4.88
C GLY A 16 -4.02 21.43 -3.64
N VAL A 17 -4.83 21.65 -2.60
CA VAL A 17 -4.76 20.89 -1.33
C VAL A 17 -5.24 19.44 -1.49
N LEU A 18 -6.24 19.19 -2.34
CA LEU A 18 -6.81 17.85 -2.54
C LEU A 18 -5.85 16.91 -3.29
N PHE A 19 -5.06 17.43 -4.23
CA PHE A 19 -4.06 16.63 -4.95
C PHE A 19 -2.89 16.20 -4.06
N VAL A 20 -2.48 17.05 -3.11
CA VAL A 20 -1.37 16.73 -2.18
C VAL A 20 -1.76 15.59 -1.23
N ALA A 21 -3.03 15.56 -0.78
CA ALA A 21 -3.49 14.53 0.14
C ALA A 21 -3.49 13.11 -0.47
N SER A 22 -3.85 12.97 -1.74
CA SER A 22 -3.89 11.67 -2.43
C SER A 22 -2.49 11.14 -2.72
N CYS A 23 -1.59 11.99 -3.25
CA CYS A 23 -0.20 11.60 -3.50
C CYS A 23 0.56 11.29 -2.21
N GLY A 24 0.26 12.00 -1.11
CA GLY A 24 0.86 11.74 0.20
C GLY A 24 0.56 10.34 0.71
N LYS A 25 -0.71 9.91 0.67
CA LYS A 25 -1.11 8.56 1.10
C LYS A 25 -0.48 7.47 0.23
N GLN A 26 -0.48 7.64 -1.09
CA GLN A 26 0.20 6.72 -2.01
C GLN A 26 1.67 6.55 -1.61
N HIS A 27 2.39 7.66 -1.44
CA HIS A 27 3.81 7.64 -1.08
C HIS A 27 4.06 6.95 0.26
N THR A 28 3.27 7.24 1.28
CA THR A 28 3.37 6.58 2.59
C THR A 28 3.13 5.08 2.46
N ALA A 29 2.10 4.65 1.73
CA ALA A 29 1.79 3.24 1.52
C ALA A 29 2.94 2.50 0.80
N GLU A 30 3.49 3.10 -0.27
CA GLU A 30 4.65 2.54 -0.96
C GLU A 30 5.86 2.40 -0.04
N GLN A 31 6.13 3.40 0.80
CA GLN A 31 7.26 3.35 1.72
C GLN A 31 7.07 2.25 2.77
N THR A 32 5.87 2.11 3.33
CA THR A 32 5.54 1.05 4.28
C THR A 32 5.70 -0.32 3.65
N VAL A 33 5.23 -0.53 2.42
CA VAL A 33 5.42 -1.80 1.69
C VAL A 33 6.90 -2.06 1.38
N LYS A 34 7.67 -1.05 0.94
CA LYS A 34 9.11 -1.20 0.68
C LYS A 34 9.86 -1.63 1.95
N ASN A 35 9.58 -0.99 3.07
CA ASN A 35 10.18 -1.33 4.36
C ASN A 35 9.82 -2.75 4.78
N PHE A 36 8.54 -3.12 4.69
CA PHE A 36 8.05 -4.45 4.99
C PHE A 36 8.73 -5.52 4.12
N VAL A 37 8.86 -5.26 2.81
CA VAL A 37 9.54 -6.15 1.87
C VAL A 37 11.02 -6.29 2.23
N ALA A 38 11.74 -5.20 2.47
CA ALA A 38 13.16 -5.24 2.81
C ALA A 38 13.42 -6.01 4.11
N GLU A 39 12.53 -5.91 5.09
CA GLU A 39 12.64 -6.62 6.36
C GLU A 39 12.29 -8.12 6.25
N ASN A 40 11.30 -8.46 5.43
CA ASN A 40 10.67 -9.78 5.44
C ASN A 40 10.99 -10.65 4.22
N MET A 41 11.69 -10.14 3.21
CA MET A 41 12.20 -10.97 2.11
C MET A 41 13.28 -11.94 2.61
N LYS A 42 13.34 -13.16 2.06
CA LYS A 42 14.40 -14.12 2.38
C LYS A 42 15.77 -13.60 1.95
N GLU A 43 16.81 -13.98 2.70
CA GLU A 43 18.19 -13.61 2.37
C GLU A 43 18.60 -14.14 0.99
N GLY A 44 19.28 -13.32 0.20
CA GLY A 44 19.73 -13.64 -1.16
C GLY A 44 18.65 -13.54 -2.24
N VAL A 45 17.40 -13.24 -1.89
CA VAL A 45 16.35 -12.95 -2.88
C VAL A 45 16.51 -11.52 -3.39
N GLU A 46 16.87 -11.40 -4.65
CA GLU A 46 16.96 -10.13 -5.35
C GLU A 46 15.66 -9.82 -6.10
N THR A 47 15.15 -8.61 -5.91
CA THR A 47 14.00 -8.08 -6.66
C THR A 47 14.41 -6.85 -7.46
N LYS A 48 13.98 -6.76 -8.72
CA LYS A 48 14.28 -5.64 -9.61
C LYS A 48 13.00 -5.01 -10.15
N ARG A 49 13.09 -3.79 -10.68
CA ARG A 49 11.98 -3.08 -11.36
C ARG A 49 10.69 -3.07 -10.52
N LEU A 50 10.78 -2.51 -9.32
CA LEU A 50 9.61 -2.33 -8.46
C LEU A 50 8.63 -1.35 -9.12
N ASP A 51 7.38 -1.77 -9.25
CA ASP A 51 6.27 -0.96 -9.78
C ASP A 51 5.08 -1.07 -8.83
N PHE A 52 4.44 0.06 -8.55
CA PHE A 52 3.32 0.15 -7.63
C PHE A 52 2.06 0.58 -8.37
N GLY A 53 0.96 -0.12 -8.13
CA GLY A 53 -0.35 0.32 -8.58
C GLY A 53 -0.92 1.43 -7.69
N ASP A 54 -2.10 1.93 -8.07
CA ASP A 54 -2.82 2.91 -7.27
C ASP A 54 -3.28 2.32 -5.93
N LEU A 55 -3.16 3.12 -4.86
CA LEU A 55 -3.67 2.80 -3.54
C LEU A 55 -5.20 2.74 -3.57
N GLY A 56 -5.75 1.57 -3.25
CA GLY A 56 -7.19 1.37 -3.13
C GLY A 56 -7.62 1.16 -1.68
N THR A 57 -8.93 1.15 -1.46
CA THR A 57 -9.53 0.74 -0.17
C THR A 57 -10.42 -0.48 -0.34
N THR A 58 -10.60 -1.24 0.73
CA THR A 58 -11.54 -2.37 0.78
C THR A 58 -12.07 -2.59 2.18
N ARG A 59 -13.30 -3.10 2.26
CA ARG A 59 -13.93 -3.58 3.50
C ARG A 59 -14.07 -5.10 3.54
N HIS A 60 -13.55 -5.79 2.53
CA HIS A 60 -13.70 -7.25 2.36
C HIS A 60 -12.57 -8.05 3.00
N ILE A 61 -12.00 -7.56 4.10
CA ILE A 61 -10.94 -8.22 4.87
C ILE A 61 -11.53 -8.64 6.21
N ASN A 62 -11.36 -9.91 6.55
CA ASN A 62 -11.82 -10.50 7.82
C ASN A 62 -10.74 -11.44 8.38
N ASP A 63 -10.91 -11.85 9.63
CA ASP A 63 -9.94 -12.68 10.36
C ASP A 63 -9.57 -13.97 9.63
N SER A 64 -10.55 -14.65 9.03
CA SER A 64 -10.31 -15.90 8.29
C SER A 64 -9.45 -15.67 7.05
N LEU A 65 -9.71 -14.59 6.30
CA LEU A 65 -8.94 -14.25 5.12
C LEU A 65 -7.52 -13.82 5.50
N VAL A 66 -7.38 -13.02 6.56
CA VAL A 66 -6.08 -12.61 7.09
C VAL A 66 -5.27 -13.81 7.55
N ALA A 67 -5.87 -14.73 8.32
CA ALA A 67 -5.20 -15.95 8.77
C ALA A 67 -4.71 -16.79 7.57
N LYS A 68 -5.52 -16.91 6.52
CA LYS A 68 -5.13 -17.64 5.30
C LYS A 68 -3.98 -16.95 4.56
N MET A 69 -4.01 -15.63 4.45
CA MET A 69 -2.95 -14.83 3.83
C MET A 69 -1.63 -14.95 4.60
N ARG A 70 -1.66 -14.83 5.93
CA ARG A 70 -0.48 -14.98 6.79
C ARG A 70 0.10 -16.39 6.76
N LYS A 71 -0.77 -17.41 6.68
CA LYS A 71 -0.34 -18.82 6.60
C LYS A 71 0.30 -19.16 5.26
N ASN A 72 -0.25 -18.66 4.16
CA ASN A 72 0.24 -18.96 2.83
C ASN A 72 1.46 -18.11 2.48
N GLY A 73 1.46 -16.83 2.88
CA GLY A 73 2.48 -15.85 2.52
C GLY A 73 2.73 -15.79 1.01
N ALA A 74 3.95 -15.40 0.65
CA ALA A 74 4.51 -15.69 -0.66
C ALA A 74 5.87 -16.37 -0.47
N GLU A 75 6.22 -17.25 -1.42
CA GLU A 75 7.36 -18.16 -1.31
C GLU A 75 8.70 -17.45 -1.07
N LEU A 76 8.85 -16.22 -1.54
CA LEU A 76 10.07 -15.42 -1.43
C LEU A 76 10.24 -14.73 -0.07
N PHE A 77 9.23 -14.76 0.79
CA PHE A 77 9.24 -14.09 2.09
C PHE A 77 9.49 -15.08 3.23
N LYS A 78 9.97 -14.55 4.36
CA LYS A 78 10.18 -15.31 5.61
C LYS A 78 8.84 -15.86 6.14
N ASN A 79 8.91 -16.88 7.01
CA ASN A 79 7.71 -17.50 7.60
C ASN A 79 7.26 -16.80 8.89
N ASP A 80 8.18 -16.14 9.59
CA ASP A 80 8.03 -15.53 10.92
C ASP A 80 7.84 -14.01 10.84
N ILE A 81 6.91 -13.59 10.00
CA ILE A 81 6.65 -12.16 9.73
C ILE A 81 5.79 -11.56 10.85
N ALA A 82 6.21 -10.39 11.35
CA ALA A 82 5.40 -9.55 12.21
C ALA A 82 4.37 -8.76 11.37
N TYR A 83 3.10 -8.82 11.78
CA TYR A 83 2.01 -8.14 11.10
C TYR A 83 1.27 -7.19 12.05
N GLY A 84 0.70 -6.13 11.48
CA GLY A 84 -0.23 -5.25 12.18
C GLY A 84 -1.49 -5.98 12.66
N LYS A 85 -2.27 -5.31 13.51
CA LYS A 85 -3.54 -5.88 14.02
C LYS A 85 -4.57 -6.05 12.91
N VAL A 86 -5.43 -7.05 13.04
CA VAL A 86 -6.56 -7.20 12.12
C VAL A 86 -7.58 -6.10 12.40
N PRO A 87 -7.90 -5.26 11.41
CA PRO A 87 -8.83 -4.15 11.62
C PRO A 87 -10.28 -4.61 11.50
N THR A 88 -11.17 -3.90 12.18
CA THR A 88 -12.61 -4.13 12.19
C THR A 88 -13.36 -3.32 11.12
N GLY A 89 -12.64 -2.76 10.13
CA GLY A 89 -13.18 -1.78 9.19
C GLY A 89 -12.47 -1.74 7.84
N GLU A 90 -12.55 -0.58 7.19
CA GLU A 90 -11.89 -0.35 5.90
C GLU A 90 -10.38 -0.37 6.04
N VAL A 91 -9.72 -1.01 5.08
CA VAL A 91 -8.27 -1.07 4.96
C VAL A 91 -7.82 -0.53 3.63
N TYR A 92 -6.55 -0.15 3.56
CA TYR A 92 -5.90 0.16 2.30
C TYR A 92 -5.32 -1.11 1.68
N TYR A 93 -5.22 -1.14 0.36
CA TYR A 93 -4.44 -2.16 -0.33
C TYR A 93 -3.56 -1.52 -1.40
N LEU A 94 -2.36 -2.08 -1.56
CA LEU A 94 -1.38 -1.65 -2.54
C LEU A 94 -0.80 -2.86 -3.26
N ARG A 95 -0.76 -2.80 -4.58
CA ARG A 95 -0.21 -3.85 -5.42
C ARG A 95 1.22 -3.48 -5.81
N MET A 96 2.15 -4.40 -5.58
CA MET A 96 3.55 -4.27 -5.99
C MET A 96 3.87 -5.35 -7.02
N LYS A 97 4.45 -4.94 -8.15
CA LYS A 97 5.05 -5.83 -9.14
C LYS A 97 6.57 -5.73 -9.06
N TYR A 98 7.24 -6.84 -9.29
CA TYR A 98 8.70 -6.90 -9.29
C TYR A 98 9.19 -8.05 -10.16
N LEU A 99 10.40 -7.91 -10.67
CA LEU A 99 11.10 -8.93 -11.43
C LEU A 99 11.94 -9.78 -10.47
N HIS A 100 11.77 -11.09 -10.54
CA HIS A 100 12.59 -12.08 -9.84
C HIS A 100 12.93 -13.20 -10.81
N GLU A 101 14.23 -13.53 -10.96
CA GLU A 101 14.72 -14.58 -11.86
C GLU A 101 14.24 -14.53 -13.32
N GLY A 102 13.83 -13.34 -13.80
CA GLY A 102 13.31 -13.15 -15.16
C GLY A 102 11.79 -13.15 -15.24
N ASP A 103 11.10 -13.55 -14.18
CA ASP A 103 9.65 -13.56 -14.08
C ASP A 103 9.10 -12.32 -13.37
N THR A 104 7.96 -11.83 -13.85
CA THR A 104 7.23 -10.74 -13.20
C THR A 104 6.28 -11.31 -12.16
N LEU A 105 6.61 -11.10 -10.90
CA LEU A 105 5.80 -11.46 -9.75
C LEU A 105 4.99 -10.26 -9.27
N GLN A 106 3.91 -10.54 -8.56
CA GLN A 106 3.02 -9.52 -8.03
C GLN A 106 2.47 -9.94 -6.68
N ASN A 107 2.55 -9.07 -5.70
CA ASN A 107 1.90 -9.23 -4.41
C ASN A 107 0.94 -8.06 -4.13
N THR A 108 -0.14 -8.36 -3.41
CA THR A 108 -1.09 -7.35 -2.90
C THR A 108 -0.96 -7.27 -1.39
N PHE A 109 -0.56 -6.10 -0.91
CA PHE A 109 -0.37 -5.80 0.50
C PHE A 109 -1.60 -5.07 1.05
N TYR A 110 -2.07 -5.47 2.22
CA TYR A 110 -3.17 -4.83 2.92
C TYR A 110 -2.61 -4.07 4.11
N LEU A 111 -2.89 -2.78 4.18
CA LEU A 111 -2.36 -1.86 5.19
C LEU A 111 -3.46 -1.38 6.13
N ASP A 112 -3.08 -1.08 7.36
CA ASP A 112 -3.96 -0.44 8.32
C ASP A 112 -4.44 0.95 7.84
N SER A 113 -5.46 1.50 8.50
CA SER A 113 -6.02 2.80 8.14
C SER A 113 -5.04 3.96 8.29
N GLU A 114 -3.96 3.77 9.05
CA GLU A 114 -2.89 4.75 9.26
C GLU A 114 -1.74 4.60 8.25
N LEU A 115 -1.76 3.57 7.39
CA LEU A 115 -0.70 3.23 6.43
C LEU A 115 0.68 2.95 7.08
N LYS A 116 0.70 2.54 8.34
CA LYS A 116 1.91 2.29 9.13
C LYS A 116 2.32 0.83 9.14
N GLU A 117 1.36 -0.08 9.08
CA GLU A 117 1.61 -1.51 9.22
C GLU A 117 0.96 -2.31 8.10
N VAL A 118 1.66 -3.36 7.64
CA VAL A 118 1.07 -4.38 6.78
C VAL A 118 0.33 -5.39 7.66
N ILE A 119 -0.96 -5.55 7.41
CA ILE A 119 -1.83 -6.49 8.14
C ILE A 119 -1.67 -7.90 7.59
N ALA A 120 -1.57 -8.01 6.26
CA ALA A 120 -1.41 -9.25 5.52
C ALA A 120 -1.07 -8.97 4.05
N PHE A 121 -0.65 -9.99 3.32
CA PHE A 121 -0.45 -9.92 1.89
C PHE A 121 -0.71 -11.28 1.21
N LYS A 122 -0.81 -11.26 -0.11
CA LYS A 122 -0.90 -12.46 -0.95
C LYS A 122 -0.20 -12.23 -2.28
#